data_AF-A0A534Z485-F1
#
_entry.id   AF-A0A534Z485-F1
#
_cell.length_a   1.000
_cell.length_b   1.000
_cell.length_c   1.000
_cell.angle_alpha   90.00
_cell.angle_beta   90.00
_cell.angle_gamma   90.00
#
_symmetry.space_group_name_H-M   'P 1'
#
loop_
_entity.id
_entity.type
_entity.pdbx_description
1 polymer ?
#
loop_
_entity_poly.entity_id
_entity_poly.type
_entity_poly.pdbx_seq_one_letter_code
_entity_poly.pdbx_strand_id
1 'polypeptide(L)'
;LPSKPSTRVRQMDQVIAFYRPLFESNITVDFVRPTDDLSGYRVVLAPSLYLVSDEAAANLERFVEGGGTLVMSFFSGIVDVSDHIRLGGYPRPFQALLGLKVVDFRPLSDGQDIAVRFADGTLARGEIWSEIIEPSGAEVVATFSGSDLAGRPAVTSHQSGSGTAFYMGTRPEPAAMARLLQIACSQAGVAPAGQTPQGVEVVRRMAGKKPVLFLLNHRDVAVDVPIVAAGENLIDGAQIHPGLMRIEPRGVAVIREGW
;
A
#
# COMPACT_ATOMS: atom_id res chain seq x y z
N LEU A 1 -12.13 5.32 -19.62
CA LEU A 1 -12.54 5.07 -21.01
C LEU A 1 -13.88 4.34 -20.98
N PRO A 2 -14.82 4.65 -21.89
CA PRO A 2 -16.15 4.04 -21.91
C PRO A 2 -16.16 2.52 -22.16
N SER A 3 -15.02 1.93 -22.52
CA SER A 3 -14.83 0.49 -22.73
C SER A 3 -14.45 -0.31 -21.47
N LYS A 4 -14.24 0.34 -20.32
CA LYS A 4 -13.87 -0.35 -19.07
C LYS A 4 -15.12 -0.83 -18.32
N PRO A 5 -15.05 -1.92 -17.53
CA PRO A 5 -16.19 -2.46 -16.78
C PRO A 5 -16.83 -1.48 -15.79
N SER A 6 -16.09 -0.44 -15.38
CA SER A 6 -16.62 0.64 -14.55
C SER A 6 -15.92 1.96 -14.85
N THR A 7 -16.68 3.05 -14.84
CA THR A 7 -16.18 4.43 -14.94
C THR A 7 -15.78 5.00 -13.57
N ARG A 8 -16.08 4.29 -12.47
CA ARG A 8 -15.81 4.70 -11.09
C ARG A 8 -14.38 4.41 -10.63
N VAL A 9 -13.67 3.53 -11.35
CA VAL A 9 -12.26 3.21 -11.05
C VAL A 9 -11.36 4.28 -11.68
N ARG A 10 -11.00 5.28 -10.87
CA ARG A 10 -10.03 6.32 -11.25
C ARG A 10 -8.66 5.99 -10.64
N GLN A 11 -7.60 6.03 -11.46
CA GLN A 11 -6.25 5.63 -11.05
C GLN A 11 -5.76 6.40 -9.82
N MET A 12 -5.93 7.73 -9.83
CA MET A 12 -5.49 8.58 -8.72
C MET A 12 -6.21 8.27 -7.41
N ASP A 13 -7.49 7.89 -7.46
CA ASP A 13 -8.21 7.49 -6.25
C ASP A 13 -7.64 6.19 -5.67
N GLN A 14 -7.21 5.25 -6.52
CA GLN A 14 -6.58 4.00 -6.06
C GLN A 14 -5.20 4.27 -5.45
N VAL A 15 -4.40 5.13 -6.10
CA VAL A 15 -3.10 5.56 -5.59
C VAL A 15 -3.26 6.24 -4.23
N ILE A 16 -4.22 7.15 -4.08
CA ILE A 16 -4.50 7.84 -2.81
C ILE A 16 -4.97 6.85 -1.74
N ALA A 17 -5.80 5.86 -2.09
CA ALA A 17 -6.29 4.85 -1.15
C ALA A 17 -5.15 4.01 -0.55
N PHE A 18 -4.11 3.72 -1.34
CA PHE A 18 -2.91 3.03 -0.85
C PHE A 18 -1.94 3.96 -0.11
N TYR A 19 -1.75 5.17 -0.60
CA TYR A 19 -0.79 6.13 -0.05
C TYR A 19 -1.22 6.66 1.33
N ARG A 20 -2.50 7.04 1.47
CA ARG A 20 -3.00 7.74 2.66
C ARG A 20 -2.74 7.00 3.98
N PRO A 21 -3.01 5.68 4.10
CA PRO A 21 -2.74 4.97 5.34
C PRO A 21 -1.26 4.93 5.72
N LEU A 22 -0.37 4.86 4.74
CA LEU A 22 1.08 4.88 4.98
C LEU A 22 1.56 6.27 5.39
N PHE A 23 1.06 7.31 4.73
CA PHE A 23 1.29 8.71 5.12
C PHE A 23 0.82 8.97 6.55
N GLU A 24 -0.41 8.58 6.89
CA GLU A 24 -0.98 8.74 8.23
C GLU A 24 -0.24 7.91 9.30
N SER A 25 0.50 6.87 8.88
CA SER A 25 1.34 6.03 9.73
C SER A 25 2.82 6.42 9.71
N ASN A 26 3.18 7.57 9.12
CA ASN A 26 4.58 8.03 8.97
C ASN A 26 5.52 7.03 8.30
N ILE A 27 5.00 6.22 7.38
CA ILE A 27 5.81 5.39 6.48
C ILE A 27 6.06 6.22 5.22
N THR A 28 7.33 6.53 4.96
CA THR A 28 7.72 7.29 3.77
C THR A 28 7.50 6.43 2.51
N VAL A 29 6.87 7.03 1.51
CA VAL A 29 6.53 6.38 0.23
C VAL A 29 7.17 7.17 -0.91
N ASP A 30 7.85 6.46 -1.79
CA ASP A 30 8.39 6.99 -3.04
C ASP A 30 7.48 6.59 -4.21
N PHE A 31 7.45 7.43 -5.25
CA PHE A 31 6.76 7.14 -6.50
C PHE A 31 7.77 6.75 -7.58
N VAL A 32 7.71 5.49 -8.00
CA VAL A 32 8.59 4.91 -9.01
C VAL A 32 7.79 4.29 -10.15
N ARG A 33 8.45 4.09 -11.29
CA ARG A 33 7.92 3.30 -12.39
C ARG A 33 8.18 1.82 -12.12
N PRO A 34 7.33 0.91 -12.63
CA PRO A 34 7.54 -0.52 -12.43
C PRO A 34 8.78 -1.07 -13.16
N THR A 35 9.42 -0.28 -14.03
CA THR A 35 10.70 -0.59 -14.69
C THR A 35 11.93 -0.05 -13.94
N ASP A 36 11.73 0.79 -12.92
CA ASP A 36 12.86 1.36 -12.16
C ASP A 36 13.56 0.29 -11.31
N ASP A 37 14.73 0.62 -10.75
CA ASP A 37 15.40 -0.26 -9.77
C ASP A 37 14.58 -0.33 -8.48
N LEU A 38 14.06 -1.53 -8.19
CA LEU A 38 13.23 -1.79 -7.02
C LEU A 38 14.02 -2.35 -5.82
N SER A 39 15.33 -2.58 -5.97
CA SER A 39 16.16 -3.24 -4.95
C SER A 39 16.30 -2.47 -3.64
N GLY A 40 16.09 -1.15 -3.67
CA GLY A 40 16.06 -0.29 -2.49
C GLY A 40 14.79 -0.39 -1.65
N TYR A 41 13.74 -1.04 -2.15
CA TYR A 41 12.45 -1.14 -1.46
C TYR A 41 12.26 -2.51 -0.82
N ARG A 42 11.51 -2.55 0.28
CA ARG A 42 11.03 -3.81 0.88
C ARG A 42 9.58 -4.12 0.52
N VAL A 43 8.79 -3.09 0.22
CA VAL A 43 7.39 -3.19 -0.17
C VAL A 43 7.18 -2.36 -1.43
N VAL A 44 6.52 -2.93 -2.43
CA VAL A 44 6.05 -2.23 -3.64
C VAL A 44 4.53 -2.32 -3.70
N LEU A 45 3.87 -1.20 -4.00
CA LEU A 45 2.42 -1.10 -4.11
C LEU A 45 2.04 -0.90 -5.57
N ALA A 46 1.13 -1.74 -6.08
CA ALA A 46 0.63 -1.70 -7.46
C ALA A 46 -0.90 -1.55 -7.48
N PRO A 47 -1.44 -0.36 -7.17
CA PRO A 47 -2.88 -0.10 -7.19
C PRO A 47 -3.40 -0.09 -8.64
N SER A 48 -4.19 -1.10 -9.01
CA SER A 48 -4.85 -1.24 -10.31
C SER A 48 -3.91 -0.93 -11.49
N LEU A 49 -2.76 -1.60 -11.55
CA LEU A 49 -1.75 -1.49 -12.61
C LEU A 49 -2.28 -2.15 -13.91
N TYR A 50 -3.27 -1.52 -14.51
CA TYR A 50 -4.07 -2.04 -15.63
C TYR A 50 -3.23 -2.42 -16.84
N LEU A 51 -2.34 -1.51 -17.26
CA LEU A 51 -1.45 -1.64 -18.39
C LEU A 51 -0.04 -1.87 -17.87
N VAL A 52 0.62 -2.93 -18.35
CA VAL A 52 1.99 -3.26 -17.94
C VAL A 52 2.77 -3.84 -19.12
N SER A 53 4.04 -3.45 -19.27
CA SER A 53 4.95 -4.06 -20.24
C SER A 53 5.48 -5.41 -19.71
N ASP A 54 6.01 -6.25 -20.59
CA ASP A 54 6.62 -7.52 -20.17
C ASP A 54 7.85 -7.28 -19.27
N GLU A 55 8.63 -6.24 -19.57
CA GLU A 55 9.76 -5.80 -18.74
C GLU A 55 9.31 -5.40 -17.33
N ALA A 56 8.27 -4.56 -17.22
CA ALA A 56 7.74 -4.13 -15.93
C ALA A 56 7.16 -5.31 -15.13
N ALA A 57 6.47 -6.24 -15.81
CA ALA A 57 5.96 -7.44 -15.16
C ALA A 57 7.08 -8.33 -14.63
N ALA A 58 8.09 -8.62 -15.44
CA ALA A 58 9.27 -9.40 -15.03
C ALA A 58 10.08 -8.71 -13.93
N ASN A 59 10.11 -7.38 -13.89
CA ASN A 59 10.78 -6.64 -12.82
C ASN A 59 10.05 -6.81 -11.48
N LEU A 60 8.72 -6.73 -11.47
CA LEU A 60 7.91 -6.97 -10.28
C LEU A 60 8.01 -8.44 -9.80
N GLU A 61 8.05 -9.40 -10.72
CA GLU A 61 8.28 -10.80 -10.40
C GLU A 61 9.64 -11.01 -9.74
N ARG A 62 10.74 -10.52 -10.35
CA ARG A 62 12.09 -10.59 -9.77
C ARG A 62 12.19 -9.92 -8.41
N PHE A 63 11.51 -8.78 -8.22
CA PHE A 63 11.47 -8.08 -6.94
C PHE A 63 10.89 -8.97 -5.84
N VAL A 64 9.76 -9.64 -6.10
CA VAL A 64 9.15 -10.55 -5.12
C VAL A 64 9.98 -11.81 -4.94
N GLU A 65 10.44 -12.45 -6.01
CA GLU A 65 11.29 -13.64 -5.92
C GLU A 65 12.55 -13.39 -5.09
N GLY A 66 13.11 -12.17 -5.18
CA GLY A 66 14.27 -11.71 -4.42
C GLY A 66 14.00 -11.33 -2.95
N GLY A 67 12.78 -11.50 -2.45
CA GLY A 67 12.42 -11.22 -1.05
C GLY A 67 11.55 -9.98 -0.82
N GLY A 68 11.18 -9.27 -1.89
CA GLY A 68 10.29 -8.13 -1.81
C GLY A 68 8.85 -8.52 -1.48
N THR A 69 8.10 -7.60 -0.88
CA THR A 69 6.64 -7.74 -0.70
C THR A 69 5.89 -6.88 -1.71
N LEU A 70 5.03 -7.49 -2.53
CA LEU A 70 4.18 -6.78 -3.48
C LEU A 70 2.74 -6.74 -2.97
N VAL A 71 2.10 -5.57 -2.99
CA VAL A 71 0.66 -5.44 -2.75
C VAL A 71 0.00 -4.92 -4.02
N MET A 72 -0.76 -5.77 -4.68
CA MET A 72 -1.45 -5.46 -5.93
C MET A 72 -2.97 -5.47 -5.72
N SER A 73 -3.71 -4.62 -6.43
CA SER A 73 -5.18 -4.67 -6.43
C SER A 73 -5.74 -5.12 -7.77
N PHE A 74 -7.05 -5.35 -7.73
CA PHE A 74 -7.92 -5.69 -8.84
C PHE A 74 -7.63 -4.92 -10.13
N PHE A 75 -8.01 -5.55 -11.24
CA PHE A 75 -7.89 -4.97 -12.58
C PHE A 75 -6.46 -4.56 -12.97
N SER A 76 -5.47 -5.29 -12.47
CA SER A 76 -4.04 -5.15 -12.84
C SER A 76 -3.64 -6.18 -13.90
N GLY A 77 -2.63 -5.87 -14.74
CA GLY A 77 -2.08 -6.81 -15.71
C GLY A 77 -3.07 -7.27 -16.80
N ILE A 78 -3.98 -6.40 -17.21
CA ILE A 78 -5.06 -6.72 -18.15
C ILE A 78 -4.60 -6.57 -19.59
N VAL A 79 -3.86 -5.49 -19.88
CA VAL A 79 -3.42 -5.15 -21.24
C VAL A 79 -1.90 -4.96 -21.34
N ASP A 80 -1.39 -5.11 -22.55
CA ASP A 80 -0.03 -4.71 -22.91
C ASP A 80 0.07 -3.20 -23.23
N VAL A 81 1.28 -2.74 -23.59
CA VAL A 81 1.57 -1.33 -23.91
C VAL A 81 0.81 -0.79 -25.12
N SER A 82 0.22 -1.67 -25.93
CA SER A 82 -0.63 -1.33 -27.09
C SER A 82 -2.12 -1.45 -26.78
N ASP A 83 -2.49 -1.60 -25.49
CA ASP A 83 -3.87 -1.80 -25.02
C ASP A 83 -4.51 -3.12 -25.50
N HIS A 84 -3.71 -4.10 -25.92
CA HIS A 84 -4.23 -5.43 -26.25
C HIS A 84 -4.45 -6.26 -25.00
N ILE A 85 -5.61 -6.91 -24.90
CA ILE A 85 -5.92 -7.85 -23.82
C ILE A 85 -4.91 -8.99 -23.82
N ARG A 86 -4.31 -9.24 -22.66
CA ARG A 86 -3.41 -10.39 -22.46
C ARG A 86 -4.23 -11.66 -22.28
N LEU A 87 -4.18 -12.53 -23.27
CA LEU A 87 -4.93 -13.80 -23.29
C LEU A 87 -4.35 -14.83 -22.31
N GLY A 88 -5.16 -15.82 -21.90
CA GLY A 88 -4.77 -16.89 -20.96
C GLY A 88 -5.27 -16.70 -19.52
N GLY A 89 -6.19 -15.75 -19.31
CA GLY A 89 -6.80 -15.45 -18.00
C GLY A 89 -6.08 -14.32 -17.27
N TYR A 90 -6.80 -13.65 -16.36
CA TYR A 90 -6.30 -12.49 -15.65
C TYR A 90 -5.74 -12.86 -14.27
N PRO A 91 -4.84 -12.05 -13.68
CA PRO A 91 -3.99 -11.07 -14.35
C PRO A 91 -2.82 -11.79 -15.04
N ARG A 92 -2.85 -11.93 -16.38
CA ARG A 92 -2.00 -12.88 -17.12
C ARG A 92 -0.51 -12.88 -16.73
N PRO A 93 0.20 -11.73 -16.69
CA PRO A 93 1.62 -11.72 -16.39
C PRO A 93 1.93 -12.04 -14.91
N PHE A 94 0.92 -12.03 -14.03
CA PHE A 94 1.09 -12.17 -12.59
C PHE A 94 0.40 -13.41 -12.00
N GLN A 95 -0.19 -14.29 -12.81
CA GLN A 95 -0.91 -15.46 -12.30
C GLN A 95 -0.03 -16.38 -11.44
N ALA A 96 1.20 -16.65 -11.89
CA ALA A 96 2.16 -17.47 -11.14
C ALA A 96 2.64 -16.74 -9.88
N LEU A 97 3.04 -15.48 -10.03
CA LEU A 97 3.48 -14.61 -8.93
C LEU A 97 2.43 -14.52 -7.81
N LEU A 98 1.17 -14.26 -8.16
CA LEU A 98 0.07 -14.07 -7.23
C LEU A 98 -0.59 -15.38 -6.81
N GLY A 99 -0.25 -16.52 -7.44
CA GLY A 99 -0.83 -17.82 -7.14
C GLY A 99 -2.35 -17.86 -7.32
N LEU A 100 -2.89 -17.16 -8.31
CA LEU A 100 -4.33 -17.07 -8.56
C LEU A 100 -4.67 -16.74 -10.01
N LYS A 101 -5.93 -16.91 -10.36
CA LYS A 101 -6.55 -16.33 -11.56
C LYS A 101 -7.85 -15.60 -11.22
N VAL A 102 -8.12 -14.51 -11.91
CA VAL A 102 -9.40 -13.82 -11.92
C VAL A 102 -10.21 -14.31 -13.12
N VAL A 103 -11.37 -14.88 -12.83
CA VAL A 103 -12.29 -15.48 -13.81
C VAL A 103 -13.22 -14.43 -14.40
N ASP A 104 -13.71 -13.52 -13.56
CA ASP A 104 -14.70 -12.53 -13.95
C ASP A 104 -14.58 -11.26 -13.09
N PHE A 105 -14.89 -10.11 -13.69
CA PHE A 105 -14.96 -8.83 -13.01
C PHE A 105 -16.42 -8.55 -12.63
N ARG A 106 -16.66 -8.17 -11.38
CA ARG A 106 -17.99 -7.82 -10.86
C ARG A 106 -17.96 -6.40 -10.26
N PRO A 107 -17.84 -5.35 -11.08
CA PRO A 107 -17.89 -3.98 -10.58
C PRO A 107 -19.18 -3.71 -9.82
N LEU A 108 -19.09 -2.94 -8.73
CA LEU A 108 -20.26 -2.66 -7.89
C LEU A 108 -21.04 -1.45 -8.44
N SER A 109 -22.36 -1.51 -8.31
CA SER A 109 -23.25 -0.40 -8.69
C SER A 109 -23.03 0.83 -7.81
N ASP A 110 -23.50 1.99 -8.25
CA ASP A 110 -23.44 3.22 -7.45
C ASP A 110 -24.12 3.03 -6.09
N GLY A 111 -23.45 3.47 -5.02
CA GLY A 111 -23.92 3.30 -3.64
C GLY A 111 -23.85 1.88 -3.08
N GLN A 112 -23.50 0.88 -3.89
CA GLN A 112 -23.35 -0.51 -3.44
C GLN A 112 -21.97 -0.74 -2.81
N ASP A 113 -21.97 -1.43 -1.67
CA ASP A 113 -20.82 -2.06 -1.05
C ASP A 113 -20.97 -3.59 -1.04
N ILE A 114 -19.90 -4.28 -0.65
CA ILE A 114 -19.90 -5.73 -0.46
C ILE A 114 -19.19 -6.07 0.85
N ALA A 115 -19.77 -6.94 1.67
CA ALA A 115 -19.17 -7.31 2.93
C ALA A 115 -17.94 -8.20 2.73
N VAL A 116 -16.86 -7.91 3.47
CA VAL A 116 -15.60 -8.65 3.49
C VAL A 116 -15.38 -9.16 4.92
N ARG A 117 -14.98 -10.43 5.04
CA ARG A 117 -14.65 -11.08 6.31
C ARG A 117 -13.21 -11.57 6.28
N PHE A 118 -12.40 -11.09 7.20
CA PHE A 118 -11.03 -11.55 7.43
C PHE A 118 -11.02 -12.87 8.20
N ALA A 119 -9.92 -13.62 8.07
CA ALA A 119 -9.74 -14.91 8.75
C ALA A 119 -9.85 -14.82 10.29
N ASP A 120 -9.53 -13.67 10.88
CA ASP A 120 -9.65 -13.41 12.33
C ASP A 120 -11.07 -13.02 12.76
N GLY A 121 -12.05 -13.05 11.84
CA GLY A 121 -13.43 -12.68 12.08
C GLY A 121 -13.75 -11.19 11.90
N THR A 122 -12.74 -10.33 11.69
CA THR A 122 -12.96 -8.90 11.43
C THR A 122 -13.85 -8.71 10.20
N LEU A 123 -14.87 -7.86 10.34
CA LEU A 123 -15.74 -7.44 9.25
C LEU A 123 -15.28 -6.12 8.67
N ALA A 124 -15.35 -6.01 7.35
CA ALA A 124 -15.06 -4.82 6.59
C ALA A 124 -15.99 -4.73 5.38
N ARG A 125 -15.83 -3.67 4.60
CA ARG A 125 -16.51 -3.50 3.31
C ARG A 125 -15.52 -3.34 2.17
N GLY A 126 -15.88 -3.91 1.04
CA GLY A 126 -15.33 -3.61 -0.27
C GLY A 126 -16.25 -2.62 -0.99
N GLU A 127 -15.64 -1.72 -1.75
CA GLU A 127 -16.34 -0.71 -2.54
C GLU A 127 -15.91 -0.78 -3.99
N ILE A 128 -16.70 -0.18 -4.88
CA ILE A 128 -16.49 0.09 -6.33
C ILE A 128 -16.22 -1.13 -7.23
N TRP A 129 -15.67 -2.21 -6.71
CA TRP A 129 -15.17 -3.34 -7.47
C TRP A 129 -15.26 -4.64 -6.67
N SER A 130 -15.50 -5.74 -7.35
CA SER A 130 -15.30 -7.09 -6.84
C SER A 130 -14.90 -8.02 -7.98
N GLU A 131 -14.30 -9.16 -7.67
CA GLU A 131 -13.81 -10.13 -8.67
C GLU A 131 -14.12 -11.56 -8.24
N ILE A 132 -14.29 -12.45 -9.22
CA ILE A 132 -14.30 -13.89 -8.98
C ILE A 132 -12.86 -14.39 -9.08
N ILE A 133 -12.24 -14.64 -7.92
CA ILE A 133 -10.87 -15.16 -7.80
C ILE A 133 -10.91 -16.67 -7.59
N GLU A 134 -10.08 -17.38 -8.35
CA GLU A 134 -9.76 -18.80 -8.15
C GLU A 134 -8.28 -18.91 -7.75
N PRO A 135 -7.98 -19.21 -6.47
CA PRO A 135 -6.61 -19.43 -6.03
C PRO A 135 -6.01 -20.68 -6.70
N SER A 136 -4.74 -20.58 -7.01
CA SER A 136 -3.88 -21.63 -7.56
C SER A 136 -2.54 -21.62 -6.82
N GLY A 137 -2.60 -21.77 -5.50
CA GLY A 137 -1.45 -21.70 -4.59
C GLY A 137 -1.56 -20.58 -3.55
N ALA A 138 -2.31 -19.51 -3.86
CA ALA A 138 -2.51 -18.42 -2.90
C ALA A 138 -3.39 -18.83 -1.71
N GLU A 139 -2.99 -18.35 -0.54
CA GLU A 139 -3.75 -18.44 0.70
C GLU A 139 -4.80 -17.32 0.74
N VAL A 140 -5.98 -17.64 1.29
CA VAL A 140 -7.08 -16.68 1.40
C VAL A 140 -6.95 -15.92 2.72
N VAL A 141 -6.75 -14.60 2.63
CA VAL A 141 -6.64 -13.69 3.78
C VAL A 141 -8.02 -13.19 4.21
N ALA A 142 -8.89 -12.91 3.24
CA ALA A 142 -10.26 -12.48 3.47
C ALA A 142 -11.20 -13.01 2.37
N THR A 143 -12.46 -13.21 2.73
CA THR A 143 -13.52 -13.67 1.82
C THR A 143 -14.64 -12.63 1.71
N PHE A 144 -15.34 -12.62 0.58
CA PHE A 144 -16.62 -11.93 0.51
C PHE A 144 -17.66 -12.65 1.35
N SER A 145 -18.65 -11.91 1.85
CA SER A 145 -19.76 -12.44 2.65
C SER A 145 -21.07 -11.73 2.32
N GLY A 146 -22.21 -12.35 2.67
CA GLY A 146 -23.52 -11.72 2.56
C GLY A 146 -23.98 -11.35 1.14
N SER A 147 -23.41 -11.97 0.10
CA SER A 147 -23.65 -11.67 -1.31
C SER A 147 -23.61 -12.94 -2.16
N ASP A 148 -23.81 -12.83 -3.48
CA ASP A 148 -23.60 -13.91 -4.46
C ASP A 148 -22.13 -14.36 -4.56
N LEU A 149 -21.19 -13.53 -4.08
CA LEU A 149 -19.78 -13.88 -3.94
C LEU A 149 -19.43 -14.48 -2.57
N ALA A 150 -20.39 -14.76 -1.69
CA ALA A 150 -20.11 -15.28 -0.35
C ALA A 150 -19.20 -16.52 -0.36
N GLY A 151 -18.15 -16.49 0.46
CA GLY A 151 -17.14 -17.55 0.56
C GLY A 151 -16.05 -17.50 -0.53
N ARG A 152 -16.20 -16.66 -1.56
CA ARG A 152 -15.14 -16.43 -2.56
C ARG A 152 -14.02 -15.55 -1.96
N PRO A 153 -12.76 -15.71 -2.39
CA PRO A 153 -11.67 -14.85 -1.93
C PRO A 153 -11.88 -13.39 -2.31
N ALA A 154 -11.65 -12.49 -1.35
CA ALA A 154 -11.61 -11.05 -1.55
C ALA A 154 -10.17 -10.51 -1.46
N VAL A 155 -9.35 -11.12 -0.60
CA VAL A 155 -7.93 -10.81 -0.46
C VAL A 155 -7.16 -12.12 -0.34
N THR A 156 -6.03 -12.23 -1.05
CA THR A 156 -5.15 -13.40 -1.01
C THR A 156 -3.70 -13.00 -0.78
N SER A 157 -2.90 -13.96 -0.32
CA SER A 157 -1.44 -13.85 -0.20
C SER A 157 -0.77 -15.08 -0.79
N HIS A 158 0.35 -14.90 -1.48
CA HIS A 158 1.10 -16.00 -2.06
C HIS A 158 2.60 -15.82 -1.82
N GLN A 159 3.27 -16.87 -1.39
CA GLN A 159 4.73 -16.89 -1.30
C GLN A 159 5.30 -17.22 -2.68
N SER A 160 6.21 -16.38 -3.18
CA SER A 160 6.86 -16.57 -4.48
C SER A 160 8.35 -16.25 -4.33
N GLY A 161 9.19 -17.25 -4.59
CA GLY A 161 10.61 -17.19 -4.23
C GLY A 161 10.79 -16.95 -2.72
N SER A 162 11.54 -15.92 -2.36
CA SER A 162 11.77 -15.51 -0.97
C SER A 162 10.84 -14.39 -0.48
N GLY A 163 9.92 -13.90 -1.32
CA GLY A 163 9.03 -12.79 -1.01
C GLY A 163 7.56 -13.17 -1.05
N THR A 164 6.71 -12.16 -0.87
CA THR A 164 5.27 -12.34 -0.70
C THR A 164 4.49 -11.41 -1.60
N ALA A 165 3.46 -11.92 -2.27
CA ALA A 165 2.55 -11.14 -3.09
C ALA A 165 1.13 -11.17 -2.51
N PHE A 166 0.59 -10.00 -2.18
CA PHE A 166 -0.80 -9.79 -1.79
C PHE A 166 -1.63 -9.33 -2.99
N TYR A 167 -2.85 -9.86 -3.10
CA TYR A 167 -3.82 -9.42 -4.10
C TYR A 167 -5.15 -9.04 -3.45
N MET A 168 -5.67 -7.86 -3.80
CA MET A 168 -6.97 -7.37 -3.35
C MET A 168 -7.97 -7.33 -4.50
N GLY A 169 -8.92 -8.26 -4.53
CA GLY A 169 -9.98 -8.36 -5.54
C GLY A 169 -11.11 -7.34 -5.40
N THR A 170 -10.97 -6.37 -4.51
CA THR A 170 -11.89 -5.25 -4.25
C THR A 170 -11.09 -4.05 -3.75
N ARG A 171 -11.74 -2.88 -3.61
CA ARG A 171 -11.17 -1.77 -2.82
C ARG A 171 -11.74 -1.82 -1.41
N PRO A 172 -10.97 -2.27 -0.40
CA PRO A 172 -11.43 -2.23 0.99
C PRO A 172 -11.68 -0.80 1.46
N GLU A 173 -12.60 -0.62 2.40
CA GLU A 173 -12.79 0.65 3.09
C GLU A 173 -11.50 1.07 3.84
N PRO A 174 -11.32 2.38 4.15
CA PRO A 174 -10.03 2.91 4.60
C PRO A 174 -9.39 2.17 5.79
N ALA A 175 -10.18 1.77 6.79
CA ALA A 175 -9.68 1.05 7.95
C ALA A 175 -9.13 -0.35 7.59
N ALA A 176 -9.80 -1.05 6.68
CA ALA A 176 -9.37 -2.37 6.21
C ALA A 176 -8.15 -2.26 5.28
N MET A 177 -8.09 -1.22 4.44
CA MET A 177 -6.91 -0.91 3.62
C MET A 177 -5.69 -0.64 4.52
N ALA A 178 -5.84 0.22 5.54
CA ALA A 178 -4.78 0.53 6.48
C ALA A 178 -4.25 -0.72 7.19
N ARG A 179 -5.16 -1.59 7.63
CA ARG A 179 -4.80 -2.87 8.27
C ARG A 179 -4.02 -3.79 7.33
N LEU A 180 -4.46 -3.94 6.09
CA LEU A 180 -3.78 -4.80 5.10
C LEU A 180 -2.37 -4.29 4.79
N LEU A 181 -2.23 -2.98 4.59
CA LEU A 181 -0.92 -2.37 4.34
C LEU A 181 -0.01 -2.47 5.57
N GLN A 182 -0.55 -2.32 6.79
CA GLN A 182 0.21 -2.53 8.02
C GLN A 182 0.73 -3.96 8.13
N ILE A 183 -0.07 -4.97 7.78
CA ILE A 183 0.36 -6.38 7.75
C ILE A 183 1.51 -6.55 6.76
N ALA A 184 1.34 -6.08 5.52
CA ALA A 184 2.37 -6.20 4.48
C ALA A 184 3.68 -5.49 4.88
N CYS A 185 3.60 -4.25 5.39
CA CYS A 185 4.76 -3.50 5.87
C CYS A 185 5.44 -4.19 7.05
N SER A 186 4.68 -4.69 8.03
CA SER A 186 5.25 -5.34 9.21
C SER A 186 5.96 -6.65 8.85
N GLN A 187 5.38 -7.46 7.96
CA GLN A 187 6.03 -8.68 7.47
C GLN A 187 7.33 -8.39 6.72
N ALA A 188 7.37 -7.29 5.96
CA ALA A 188 8.57 -6.82 5.27
C ALA A 188 9.56 -6.06 6.20
N GLY A 189 9.26 -5.92 7.50
CA GLY A 189 10.07 -5.18 8.45
C GLY A 189 10.19 -3.68 8.16
N VAL A 190 9.17 -3.09 7.51
CA VAL A 190 9.05 -1.65 7.31
C VAL A 190 8.34 -1.05 8.53
N ALA A 191 8.95 -0.02 9.11
CA ALA A 191 8.45 0.65 10.30
C ALA A 191 8.25 2.16 10.05
N PRO A 192 7.32 2.81 10.79
CA PRO A 192 7.19 4.26 10.81
C PRO A 192 8.49 4.97 11.16
N ALA A 193 8.69 6.18 10.61
CA ALA A 193 9.83 7.02 10.96
C ALA A 193 9.80 7.51 12.43
N GLY A 194 8.60 7.60 13.01
CA GLY A 194 8.38 7.95 14.42
C GLY A 194 6.93 7.71 14.85
N GLN A 195 6.71 7.63 16.16
CA GLN A 195 5.37 7.54 16.75
C GLN A 195 4.84 8.95 17.01
N THR A 196 3.68 9.31 16.44
CA THR A 196 3.10 10.63 16.63
C THR A 196 1.60 10.59 16.80
N PRO A 197 1.00 11.64 17.41
CA PRO A 197 -0.43 11.88 17.30
C PRO A 197 -0.84 12.03 15.83
N GLN A 198 -2.07 11.63 15.50
CA GLN A 198 -2.64 11.83 14.16
C GLN A 198 -2.54 13.30 13.73
N GLY A 199 -2.20 13.54 12.46
CA GLY A 199 -2.02 14.87 11.89
C GLY A 199 -0.61 15.44 12.07
N VAL A 200 0.33 14.68 12.63
CA VAL A 200 1.75 15.03 12.66
C VAL A 200 2.53 14.11 11.74
N GLU A 201 3.09 14.68 10.68
CA GLU A 201 3.92 13.97 9.72
C GLU A 201 5.36 13.86 10.22
N VAL A 202 5.95 12.67 10.04
CA VAL A 202 7.35 12.39 10.33
C VAL A 202 8.03 11.78 9.13
N VAL A 203 9.13 12.40 8.70
CA VAL A 203 9.98 11.89 7.62
C VAL A 203 11.43 11.89 8.09
N ARG A 204 12.11 10.76 7.94
CA ARG A 204 13.56 10.67 8.23
C ARG A 204 14.33 10.56 6.92
N ARG A 205 15.29 11.46 6.71
CA ARG A 205 16.18 11.47 5.54
C ARG A 205 17.63 11.42 5.98
N MET A 206 18.52 10.98 5.09
CA MET A 206 19.96 11.03 5.32
C MET A 206 20.58 12.28 4.70
N ALA A 207 21.31 13.04 5.50
CA ALA A 207 22.19 14.12 5.05
C ALA A 207 23.65 13.67 5.23
N GLY A 208 24.23 13.11 4.17
CA GLY A 208 25.50 12.39 4.26
C GLY A 208 25.38 11.19 5.20
N LYS A 209 26.13 11.19 6.31
CA LYS A 209 26.08 10.13 7.34
C LYS A 209 25.14 10.43 8.50
N LYS A 210 24.50 11.60 8.54
CA LYS A 210 23.64 12.01 9.66
C LYS A 210 22.16 11.90 9.29
N PRO A 211 21.32 11.27 10.11
CA PRO A 211 19.89 11.31 9.91
C PRO A 211 19.33 12.70 10.26
N VAL A 212 18.33 13.11 9.49
CA VAL A 212 17.56 14.35 9.70
C VAL A 212 16.10 13.97 9.78
N LEU A 213 15.48 14.27 10.92
CA LEU A 213 14.07 14.04 11.21
C LEU A 213 13.28 15.32 10.94
N PHE A 214 12.33 15.25 10.02
CA PHE A 214 11.36 16.31 9.75
C PHE A 214 10.09 16.01 10.52
N LEU A 215 9.60 16.97 11.27
CA LEU A 215 8.34 16.91 12.00
C LEU A 215 7.46 18.07 11.55
N LEU A 216 6.28 17.76 11.01
CA LEU A 216 5.34 18.78 10.52
C LEU A 216 3.99 18.59 11.23
N ASN A 217 3.57 19.59 12.00
CA ASN A 217 2.26 19.60 12.64
C ASN A 217 1.20 20.14 11.68
N HIS A 218 0.39 19.26 11.08
CA HIS A 218 -0.71 19.66 10.19
C HIS A 218 -1.99 20.04 10.95
N ARG A 219 -1.93 20.27 12.26
CA ARG A 219 -3.08 20.67 13.08
C ARG A 219 -3.02 22.15 13.45
N ASP A 220 -4.19 22.71 13.74
CA ASP A 220 -4.35 24.05 14.31
C ASP A 220 -4.22 24.07 15.85
N VAL A 221 -3.73 22.98 16.42
CA VAL A 221 -3.41 22.88 17.85
C VAL A 221 -2.01 22.33 18.00
N ALA A 222 -1.34 22.76 19.06
CA ALA A 222 -0.01 22.28 19.35
C ALA A 222 -0.04 20.85 19.90
N VAL A 223 1.01 20.09 19.60
CA VAL A 223 1.12 18.65 19.83
C VAL A 223 2.43 18.30 20.52
N ASP A 224 2.41 17.26 21.34
CA ASP A 224 3.61 16.72 21.97
C ASP A 224 4.05 15.47 21.21
N VAL A 225 5.30 15.46 20.76
CA VAL A 225 5.88 14.42 19.92
C VAL A 225 7.02 13.75 20.68
N PRO A 226 7.04 12.42 20.81
CA PRO A 226 8.17 11.72 21.40
C PRO A 226 9.39 11.78 20.47
N ILE A 227 10.49 12.26 21.01
CA ILE A 227 11.81 12.28 20.38
C ILE A 227 12.68 11.22 21.04
N VAL A 228 13.24 10.34 20.21
CA VAL A 228 14.07 9.20 20.68
C VAL A 228 15.56 9.55 20.69
N ALA A 229 16.02 10.25 19.65
CA ALA A 229 17.42 10.61 19.49
C ALA A 229 17.64 12.08 19.86
N ALA A 230 18.68 12.34 20.66
CA ALA A 230 19.15 13.70 20.87
C ALA A 230 19.60 14.32 19.54
N GLY A 231 19.41 15.62 19.38
CA GLY A 231 19.77 16.31 18.14
C GLY A 231 19.80 17.82 18.28
N GLU A 232 19.96 18.48 17.15
CA GLU A 232 19.87 19.94 17.04
C GLU A 232 18.72 20.28 16.09
N ASN A 233 17.82 21.16 16.51
CA ASN A 233 16.81 21.71 15.62
C ASN A 233 17.46 22.74 14.70
N LEU A 234 17.51 22.45 13.40
CA LEU A 234 18.17 23.27 12.39
C LEU A 234 17.43 24.57 12.08
N ILE A 235 16.21 24.75 12.60
CA ILE A 235 15.42 25.97 12.41
C ILE A 235 15.89 27.09 13.35
N ASP A 236 16.15 26.78 14.61
CA ASP A 236 16.45 27.75 15.67
C ASP A 236 17.76 27.48 16.42
N GLY A 237 18.46 26.39 16.12
CA GLY A 237 19.70 25.97 16.76
C GLY A 237 19.50 25.34 18.16
N ALA A 238 18.25 25.09 18.58
CA ALA A 238 17.99 24.53 19.89
C ALA A 238 18.52 23.08 20.01
N GLN A 239 19.12 22.77 21.16
CA GLN A 239 19.46 21.40 21.51
C GLN A 239 18.18 20.64 21.89
N ILE A 240 17.95 19.51 21.24
CA ILE A 240 16.82 18.63 21.50
C ILE A 240 17.32 17.40 22.24
N HIS A 241 16.69 17.13 23.38
CA HIS A 241 16.96 15.93 24.18
C HIS A 241 15.86 14.88 23.95
N PRO A 242 16.14 13.59 24.21
CA PRO A 242 15.10 12.56 24.22
C PRO A 242 13.99 12.90 25.22
N GLY A 243 12.75 12.69 24.82
CA GLY A 243 11.58 13.07 25.62
C GLY A 243 10.43 13.59 24.76
N LEU A 244 9.53 14.38 25.36
CA LEU A 244 8.45 15.02 24.63
C LEU A 244 8.88 16.39 24.14
N MET A 245 8.75 16.62 22.83
CA MET A 245 8.93 17.92 22.20
C MET A 245 7.58 18.50 21.83
N ARG A 246 7.33 19.74 22.26
CA ARG A 246 6.17 20.53 21.87
C ARG A 246 6.36 21.08 20.46
N ILE A 247 5.40 20.84 19.57
CA ILE A 247 5.34 21.47 18.24
C ILE A 247 4.09 22.33 18.17
N GLU A 248 4.28 23.64 17.91
CA GLU A 248 3.21 24.62 17.83
C GLU A 248 2.22 24.35 16.67
N PRO A 249 1.02 24.97 16.65
CA PRO A 249 0.08 24.80 15.53
C PRO A 249 0.75 25.16 14.21
N ARG A 250 0.61 24.31 13.19
CA ARG A 250 1.30 24.49 11.89
C ARG A 250 2.83 24.58 12.00
N GLY A 251 3.39 24.19 13.14
CA GLY A 251 4.81 24.25 13.44
C GLY A 251 5.60 23.15 12.73
N VAL A 252 6.89 23.42 12.56
CA VAL A 252 7.85 22.51 11.93
C VAL A 252 9.07 22.41 12.83
N ALA A 253 9.65 21.22 12.93
CA ALA A 253 10.98 20.99 13.48
C ALA A 253 11.81 20.17 12.50
N VAL A 254 13.10 20.50 12.37
CA VAL A 254 14.04 19.78 11.51
C VAL A 254 15.23 19.38 12.38
N ILE A 255 15.24 18.15 12.86
CA ILE A 255 16.20 17.69 13.86
C ILE A 255 17.30 16.92 13.16
N ARG A 256 18.53 17.44 13.21
CA ARG A 256 19.72 16.64 12.88
C ARG A 256 20.03 15.74 14.07
N GLU A 257 19.81 14.44 13.91
CA GLU A 257 19.96 13.45 14.98
C GLU A 257 21.45 13.14 15.22
N GLY A 258 21.80 13.01 16.50
CA GLY A 258 23.14 12.62 16.97
C GLY A 258 24.03 13.79 17.36
N TRP A 259 24.38 13.79 18.65
CA TRP A 259 25.54 14.45 19.26
C TRP A 259 25.93 13.67 20.53
#